data_AF-A0A849TDF8-F1
#
_entry.id   AF-A0A849TDF8-F1
#
_cell.length_a   1.000
_cell.length_b   1.000
_cell.length_c   1.000
_cell.angle_alpha   90.00
_cell.angle_beta   90.00
_cell.angle_gamma   90.00
#
_symmetry.space_group_name_H-M   'P 1'
#
loop_
_entity.id
_entity.type
_entity.pdbx_description
1 polymer ?
#
loop_
_entity_poly.entity_id
_entity_poly.type
_entity_poly.pdbx_seq_one_letter_code
_entity_poly.pdbx_strand_id
1 'polypeptide(L)'
;MKYVILFLMLAFEVKAAEPTSDFLSLCKTTLQNNQKALPLCETIHQKYFLKNKTSDIAPFLPKDVGAPSSPIDDKVQFFIFNDPNYMSGIAYCYFVYRNWISPSEIGPDTLAMSASGFSILNENIKDYQKWLVASTEGKKCKSRVEKESEVTVADLEISLKGKVALIGINPYAIIHSPDVSLESVEKEMLLTVNHERIHAYHVACPSFEKWSIKEWEKLPSAKKNEYIKKYPSYTWSIPKIAGREYIGFLFESTPEKITEHVKGCKI
;
A
#
# COMPACT_ATOMS: atom_id res chain seq x y z
N MET A 1 1.72 -44.15 -57.51
CA MET A 1 1.29 -43.99 -56.11
C MET A 1 1.62 -42.56 -55.67
N LYS A 2 0.61 -41.69 -55.57
CA LYS A 2 0.74 -40.33 -55.03
C LYS A 2 0.00 -40.30 -53.69
N TYR A 3 0.71 -40.17 -52.58
CA TYR A 3 0.09 -39.93 -51.28
C TYR A 3 -0.14 -38.43 -51.13
N VAL A 4 -1.42 -38.04 -51.07
CA VAL A 4 -1.84 -36.70 -50.66
C VAL A 4 -1.91 -36.72 -49.14
N ILE A 5 -0.95 -36.07 -48.49
CA ILE A 5 -0.99 -35.82 -47.05
C ILE A 5 -1.91 -34.60 -46.85
N LEU A 6 -3.12 -34.86 -46.36
CA LEU A 6 -4.07 -33.83 -45.94
C LEU A 6 -3.63 -33.33 -44.55
N PHE A 7 -2.89 -32.22 -44.51
CA PHE A 7 -2.63 -31.50 -43.26
C PHE A 7 -3.91 -30.77 -42.83
N LEU A 8 -4.70 -31.42 -41.98
CA LEU A 8 -5.73 -30.77 -41.18
C LEU A 8 -5.02 -29.85 -40.17
N MET A 9 -4.79 -28.60 -40.56
CA MET A 9 -4.50 -27.53 -39.60
C MET A 9 -5.79 -27.25 -38.83
N LEU A 10 -6.01 -28.01 -37.76
CA LEU A 10 -6.85 -27.58 -36.65
C LEU A 10 -6.14 -26.36 -36.03
N ALA A 11 -6.47 -25.18 -36.55
CA ALA A 11 -6.23 -23.94 -35.86
C ALA A 11 -7.09 -23.97 -34.59
N PHE A 12 -6.55 -24.53 -33.52
CA PHE A 12 -7.00 -24.15 -32.19
C PHE A 12 -6.63 -22.68 -32.07
N GLU A 13 -7.60 -21.81 -32.28
CA GLU A 13 -7.59 -20.50 -31.65
C GLU A 13 -7.48 -20.76 -30.14
N VAL A 14 -6.23 -20.83 -29.66
CA VAL A 14 -5.95 -20.58 -28.25
C VAL A 14 -6.40 -19.14 -28.08
N LYS A 15 -7.67 -18.94 -27.71
CA LYS A 15 -8.10 -17.68 -27.12
C LYS A 15 -7.15 -17.46 -25.96
N ALA A 16 -6.21 -16.54 -26.14
CA ALA A 16 -5.48 -15.98 -25.02
C ALA A 16 -6.55 -15.63 -23.98
N ALA A 17 -6.48 -16.25 -22.80
CA ALA A 17 -7.34 -15.88 -21.71
C ALA A 17 -7.26 -14.35 -21.57
N GLU A 18 -8.41 -13.68 -21.59
CA GLU A 18 -8.46 -12.25 -21.32
C GLU A 18 -7.70 -12.02 -20.01
N PRO A 19 -6.70 -11.13 -20.00
CA PRO A 19 -5.97 -10.91 -18.78
C PRO A 19 -6.88 -10.17 -17.79
N THR A 20 -6.50 -10.29 -16.52
CA THR A 20 -6.86 -9.42 -15.40
C THR A 20 -8.21 -9.69 -14.76
N SER A 21 -8.19 -10.14 -13.51
CA SER A 21 -9.33 -9.91 -12.64
C SER A 21 -9.38 -8.41 -12.37
N ASP A 22 -10.38 -7.72 -12.90
CA ASP A 22 -10.63 -6.34 -12.53
C ASP A 22 -11.15 -6.25 -11.08
N PHE A 23 -11.07 -5.06 -10.48
CA PHE A 23 -11.52 -4.87 -9.10
C PHE A 23 -12.93 -5.37 -8.85
N LEU A 24 -13.79 -5.21 -9.85
CA LEU A 24 -15.18 -5.57 -9.75
C LEU A 24 -15.36 -7.08 -9.57
N SER A 25 -14.65 -7.90 -10.36
CA SER A 25 -14.70 -9.35 -10.28
C SER A 25 -14.20 -9.88 -8.93
N LEU A 26 -13.03 -9.42 -8.49
CA LEU A 26 -12.43 -9.83 -7.20
C LEU A 26 -13.30 -9.39 -6.01
N CYS A 27 -13.75 -8.14 -6.02
CA CYS A 27 -14.61 -7.59 -4.97
C CYS A 27 -15.92 -8.39 -4.87
N LYS A 28 -16.59 -8.67 -5.99
CA LYS A 28 -17.83 -9.47 -6.03
C LYS A 28 -17.62 -10.89 -5.54
N THR A 29 -16.51 -11.52 -5.92
CA THR A 29 -16.17 -12.88 -5.48
C THR A 29 -15.92 -12.92 -3.98
N THR A 30 -15.19 -11.94 -3.46
CA THR A 30 -14.82 -11.89 -2.04
C THR A 30 -16.01 -11.53 -1.15
N LEU A 31 -16.92 -10.69 -1.65
CA LEU A 31 -18.13 -10.26 -0.94
C LEU A 31 -19.38 -11.06 -1.35
N GLN A 32 -19.23 -12.24 -1.98
CA GLN A 32 -20.36 -13.04 -2.47
C GLN A 32 -21.39 -13.39 -1.38
N ASN A 33 -20.95 -13.48 -0.12
CA ASN A 33 -21.80 -13.76 1.03
C ASN A 33 -22.38 -12.50 1.71
N ASN A 34 -22.04 -11.31 1.21
CA ASN A 34 -22.52 -10.02 1.70
C ASN A 34 -23.22 -9.25 0.57
N GLN A 35 -24.47 -9.65 0.26
CA GLN A 35 -25.26 -9.05 -0.83
C GLN A 35 -25.41 -7.52 -0.73
N LYS A 36 -25.36 -6.96 0.48
CA LYS A 36 -25.42 -5.50 0.70
C LYS A 36 -24.16 -4.77 0.21
N ALA A 37 -23.03 -5.47 0.08
CA ALA A 37 -21.76 -4.90 -0.33
C ALA A 37 -21.47 -5.07 -1.84
N LEU A 38 -22.30 -5.78 -2.60
CA LEU A 38 -22.14 -5.87 -4.07
C LEU A 38 -22.33 -4.52 -4.77
N PRO A 39 -23.32 -3.67 -4.42
CA PRO A 39 -23.43 -2.31 -4.98
C PRO A 39 -22.22 -1.42 -4.60
N LEU A 40 -21.57 -1.70 -3.47
CA LEU A 40 -20.36 -1.00 -3.05
C LEU A 40 -19.19 -1.30 -3.99
N CYS A 41 -19.00 -2.56 -4.40
CA CYS A 41 -18.00 -2.94 -5.40
C CYS A 41 -18.16 -2.15 -6.71
N GLU A 42 -19.39 -2.06 -7.21
CA GLU A 42 -19.68 -1.31 -8.43
C GLU A 42 -19.38 0.18 -8.26
N THR A 43 -19.78 0.76 -7.13
CA THR A 43 -19.55 2.18 -6.86
C THR A 43 -18.06 2.51 -6.76
N ILE A 44 -17.28 1.69 -6.05
CA ILE A 44 -15.82 1.85 -5.94
C ILE A 44 -15.16 1.69 -7.31
N HIS A 45 -15.56 0.67 -8.09
CA HIS A 45 -15.07 0.48 -9.45
C HIS A 45 -15.33 1.71 -10.34
N GLN A 46 -16.56 2.22 -10.33
CA GLN A 46 -16.94 3.39 -11.12
C GLN A 46 -16.15 4.64 -10.70
N LYS A 47 -15.93 4.83 -9.40
CA LYS A 47 -15.26 6.02 -8.88
C LYS A 47 -13.74 6.02 -9.12
N TYR A 48 -13.07 4.90 -8.88
CA TYR A 48 -11.60 4.85 -8.83
C TYR A 48 -10.95 4.11 -10.00
N PHE A 49 -11.65 3.16 -10.62
CA PHE A 49 -11.05 2.24 -11.59
C PHE A 49 -11.63 2.34 -13.01
N LEU A 50 -12.75 3.04 -13.21
CA LEU A 50 -13.41 3.17 -14.52
C LEU A 50 -12.49 3.71 -15.63
N LYS A 51 -11.57 4.61 -15.28
CA LYS A 51 -10.61 5.20 -16.23
C LYS A 51 -9.39 4.32 -16.49
N ASN A 52 -9.14 3.33 -15.64
CA ASN A 52 -7.92 2.50 -15.61
C ASN A 52 -8.28 1.01 -15.47
N LYS A 53 -9.34 0.56 -16.18
CA LYS A 53 -9.92 -0.78 -15.97
C LYS A 53 -8.94 -1.94 -16.21
N THR A 54 -7.97 -1.72 -17.09
CA THR A 54 -6.96 -2.71 -17.49
C THR A 54 -5.65 -2.56 -16.73
N SER A 55 -5.56 -1.60 -15.80
CA SER A 55 -4.34 -1.36 -15.03
C SER A 55 -4.50 -1.97 -13.64
N ASP A 56 -3.55 -2.81 -13.24
CA ASP A 56 -3.59 -3.47 -11.92
C ASP A 56 -3.31 -2.50 -10.76
N ILE A 57 -2.60 -1.41 -11.06
CA ILE A 57 -2.44 -0.23 -10.21
C ILE A 57 -2.85 1.02 -10.98
N ALA A 58 -3.57 1.92 -10.33
CA ALA A 58 -4.00 3.17 -10.92
C ALA A 58 -3.36 4.35 -10.17
N PRO A 59 -2.77 5.35 -10.85
CA PRO A 59 -2.41 6.59 -10.19
C PRO A 59 -3.69 7.29 -9.70
N PHE A 60 -3.62 7.93 -8.53
CA PHE A 60 -4.71 8.76 -8.02
C PHE A 60 -4.14 10.06 -7.41
N LEU A 61 -4.99 11.06 -7.23
CA LEU A 61 -4.64 12.26 -6.48
C LEU A 61 -5.28 12.18 -5.09
N PRO A 62 -4.62 12.64 -4.01
CA PRO A 62 -5.20 12.63 -2.67
C PRO A 62 -6.62 13.22 -2.57
N LYS A 63 -6.92 14.26 -3.36
CA LYS A 63 -8.26 14.87 -3.41
C LYS A 63 -9.36 13.91 -3.91
N ASP A 64 -9.01 12.87 -4.67
CA ASP A 64 -9.96 11.90 -5.21
C ASP A 64 -10.59 11.05 -4.10
N VAL A 65 -9.90 10.91 -2.96
CA VAL A 65 -10.39 10.28 -1.74
C VAL A 65 -10.77 11.32 -0.66
N GLY A 66 -10.97 12.58 -1.04
CA GLY A 66 -11.41 13.65 -0.13
C GLY A 66 -10.30 14.27 0.71
N ALA A 67 -9.04 13.96 0.43
CA ALA A 67 -7.93 14.42 1.26
C ALA A 67 -7.44 15.81 0.83
N PRO A 68 -7.11 16.72 1.78
CA PRO A 68 -6.71 18.08 1.44
C PRO A 68 -5.40 18.09 0.66
N SER A 69 -5.21 19.12 -0.16
CA SER A 69 -3.93 19.36 -0.85
C SER A 69 -2.82 19.64 0.15
N SER A 70 -1.63 19.11 -0.13
CA SER A 70 -0.46 19.26 0.74
C SER A 70 0.80 19.54 -0.09
N PRO A 71 1.73 20.40 0.37
CA PRO A 71 2.99 20.65 -0.34
C PRO A 71 3.82 19.37 -0.61
N ILE A 72 3.70 18.35 0.24
CA ILE A 72 4.40 17.07 0.06
C ILE A 72 3.89 16.26 -1.14
N ASP A 73 2.68 16.54 -1.64
CA ASP A 73 2.02 15.71 -2.66
C ASP A 73 2.88 15.60 -3.93
N ASP A 74 3.56 16.66 -4.34
CA ASP A 74 4.43 16.66 -5.53
C ASP A 74 5.69 15.79 -5.35
N LYS A 75 6.06 15.48 -4.10
CA LYS A 75 7.21 14.64 -3.75
C LYS A 75 6.83 13.20 -3.49
N VAL A 76 5.55 12.87 -3.52
CA VAL A 76 5.05 11.52 -3.31
C VAL A 76 4.55 10.94 -4.62
N GLN A 77 4.62 9.63 -4.77
CA GLN A 77 3.88 8.88 -5.78
C GLN A 77 2.68 8.21 -5.13
N PHE A 78 1.49 8.44 -5.67
CA PHE A 78 0.24 7.88 -5.16
C PHE A 78 -0.35 6.89 -6.16
N PHE A 79 -0.76 5.73 -5.67
CA PHE A 79 -1.55 4.78 -6.45
C PHE A 79 -2.56 4.03 -5.58
N ILE A 80 -3.54 3.47 -6.25
CA ILE A 80 -4.57 2.62 -5.68
C ILE A 80 -4.58 1.27 -6.40
N PHE A 81 -4.71 0.18 -5.65
CA PHE A 81 -4.67 -1.19 -6.16
C PHE A 81 -6.02 -1.60 -6.75
N ASN A 82 -6.03 -1.86 -8.06
CA ASN A 82 -7.14 -2.53 -8.74
C ASN A 82 -7.03 -4.06 -8.53
N ASP A 83 -5.81 -4.58 -8.33
CA ASP A 83 -5.52 -5.96 -7.94
C ASP A 83 -4.68 -5.96 -6.63
N PRO A 84 -5.14 -6.60 -5.55
CA PRO A 84 -4.44 -6.59 -4.27
C PRO A 84 -3.10 -7.34 -4.33
N ASN A 85 -2.88 -8.27 -5.26
CA ASN A 85 -1.62 -8.99 -5.39
C ASN A 85 -0.44 -8.07 -5.68
N TYR A 86 -0.67 -6.97 -6.41
CA TYR A 86 0.35 -5.96 -6.68
C TYR A 86 0.82 -5.23 -5.41
N MET A 87 0.00 -5.21 -4.35
CA MET A 87 0.47 -4.73 -3.04
C MET A 87 1.61 -5.59 -2.53
N SER A 88 1.52 -6.91 -2.65
CA SER A 88 2.62 -7.82 -2.28
C SER A 88 3.85 -7.59 -3.13
N GLY A 89 3.68 -7.41 -4.45
CA GLY A 89 4.76 -7.10 -5.39
C GLY A 89 5.54 -5.84 -5.02
N ILE A 90 4.89 -4.85 -4.39
CA ILE A 90 5.53 -3.59 -4.02
C ILE A 90 6.04 -3.60 -2.57
N ALA A 91 5.22 -4.04 -1.61
CA ALA A 91 5.44 -3.79 -0.19
C ALA A 91 5.98 -4.99 0.59
N TYR A 92 5.64 -6.24 0.23
CA TYR A 92 5.87 -7.39 1.10
C TYR A 92 7.35 -7.58 1.46
N CYS A 93 8.21 -7.69 0.45
CA CYS A 93 9.64 -7.89 0.71
C CYS A 93 10.31 -6.69 1.36
N TYR A 94 9.82 -5.48 1.07
CA TYR A 94 10.28 -4.29 1.77
C TYR A 94 9.93 -4.35 3.26
N PHE A 95 8.72 -4.77 3.62
CA PHE A 95 8.31 -4.92 5.03
C PHE A 95 9.08 -6.02 5.75
N VAL A 96 9.38 -7.13 5.08
CA VAL A 96 10.26 -8.19 5.61
C VAL A 96 11.67 -7.64 5.86
N TYR A 97 12.26 -6.93 4.88
CA TYR A 97 13.57 -6.30 5.02
C TYR A 97 13.62 -5.32 6.20
N ARG A 98 12.55 -4.54 6.39
CA ARG A 98 12.41 -3.59 7.49
C ARG A 98 12.09 -4.26 8.84
N ASN A 99 11.91 -5.58 8.86
CA ASN A 99 11.48 -6.35 10.02
C ASN A 99 10.16 -5.83 10.61
N TRP A 100 9.26 -5.37 9.74
CA TRP A 100 7.90 -4.93 10.12
C TRP A 100 6.91 -6.08 10.13
N ILE A 101 7.16 -7.11 9.32
CA ILE A 101 6.38 -8.35 9.28
C ILE A 101 7.34 -9.54 9.33
N SER A 102 6.90 -10.63 9.96
CA SER A 102 7.59 -11.91 9.88
C SER A 102 6.99 -12.78 8.76
N PRO A 103 7.81 -13.32 7.84
CA PRO A 103 7.33 -14.25 6.81
C PRO A 103 6.68 -15.54 7.36
N SER A 104 6.94 -15.89 8.62
CA SER A 104 6.31 -17.04 9.28
C SER A 104 4.90 -16.75 9.80
N GLU A 105 4.55 -15.47 9.94
CA GLU A 105 3.28 -15.01 10.52
C GLU A 105 2.33 -14.48 9.44
N ILE A 106 2.88 -13.72 8.49
CA ILE A 106 2.10 -13.06 7.43
C ILE A 106 2.69 -13.45 6.07
N GLY A 107 1.88 -14.12 5.25
CA GLY A 107 2.19 -14.39 3.84
C GLY A 107 1.88 -13.18 2.94
N PRO A 108 2.40 -13.15 1.70
CA PRO A 108 2.06 -12.15 0.68
C PRO A 108 0.55 -11.92 0.56
N ASP A 109 -0.23 -12.96 0.31
CA ASP A 109 -1.68 -12.83 0.11
C ASP A 109 -2.40 -12.32 1.37
N THR A 110 -1.95 -12.76 2.55
CA THR A 110 -2.48 -12.25 3.82
C THR A 110 -2.22 -10.75 3.97
N LEU A 111 -1.03 -10.26 3.63
CA LEU A 111 -0.73 -8.82 3.64
C LEU A 111 -1.63 -8.07 2.65
N ALA A 112 -1.71 -8.56 1.41
CA ALA A 112 -2.52 -7.98 0.33
C ALA A 112 -4.02 -7.88 0.69
N MET A 113 -4.54 -8.78 1.53
CA MET A 113 -5.95 -8.75 1.92
C MET A 113 -6.22 -8.06 3.26
N SER A 114 -5.19 -7.69 4.04
CA SER A 114 -5.38 -7.17 5.41
C SER A 114 -4.93 -5.73 5.64
N ALA A 115 -4.06 -5.18 4.78
CA ALA A 115 -3.56 -3.82 4.95
C ALA A 115 -4.27 -2.84 4.01
N SER A 116 -4.91 -1.80 4.57
CA SER A 116 -5.67 -0.77 3.85
C SER A 116 -4.81 0.19 3.03
N GLY A 117 -3.51 0.26 3.34
CA GLY A 117 -2.53 1.00 2.57
C GLY A 117 -1.15 0.92 3.20
N PHE A 118 -0.21 1.66 2.62
CA PHE A 118 1.16 1.77 3.13
C PHE A 118 1.88 2.98 2.56
N SER A 119 3.00 3.34 3.21
CA SER A 119 4.09 4.08 2.56
C SER A 119 5.38 3.29 2.46
N ILE A 120 6.03 3.37 1.30
CA ILE A 120 7.45 3.08 1.14
C ILE A 120 8.17 4.41 1.08
N LEU A 121 8.89 4.68 2.16
CA LEU A 121 9.69 5.87 2.34
C LEU A 121 11.03 5.70 1.63
N ASN A 122 11.54 6.76 1.00
CA ASN A 122 12.84 6.77 0.34
C ASN A 122 14.01 6.82 1.36
N GLU A 123 13.95 5.92 2.32
CA GLU A 123 14.93 5.66 3.35
C GLU A 123 15.41 4.22 3.17
N ASN A 124 16.72 4.02 2.99
CA ASN A 124 17.34 2.69 2.87
C ASN A 124 16.94 1.87 1.63
N ILE A 125 16.33 2.48 0.61
CA ILE A 125 15.91 1.78 -0.63
C ILE A 125 17.08 1.10 -1.33
N LYS A 126 18.27 1.73 -1.34
CA LYS A 126 19.48 1.13 -1.92
C LYS A 126 19.91 -0.14 -1.19
N ASP A 127 19.79 -0.15 0.13
CA ASP A 127 20.19 -1.30 0.93
C ASP A 127 19.13 -2.40 0.87
N TYR A 128 17.85 -2.05 0.77
CA TYR A 128 16.78 -2.98 0.40
C TYR A 128 17.06 -3.63 -0.96
N GLN A 129 17.36 -2.84 -2.00
CA GLN A 129 17.58 -3.37 -3.34
C GLN A 129 18.77 -4.33 -3.37
N LYS A 130 19.87 -3.97 -2.69
CA LYS A 130 21.01 -4.89 -2.48
C LYS A 130 20.59 -6.16 -1.74
N TRP A 131 19.84 -6.03 -0.64
CA TRP A 131 19.35 -7.18 0.12
C TRP A 131 18.50 -8.11 -0.75
N LEU A 132 17.58 -7.54 -1.53
CA LEU A 132 16.66 -8.27 -2.41
C LEU A 132 17.41 -9.11 -3.45
N VAL A 133 18.48 -8.58 -4.04
CA VAL A 133 19.21 -9.24 -5.12
C VAL A 133 20.43 -10.05 -4.66
N ALA A 134 21.05 -9.71 -3.53
CA ALA A 134 22.31 -10.32 -3.10
C ALA A 134 22.12 -11.37 -2.00
N SER A 135 21.20 -11.15 -1.05
CA SER A 135 21.03 -12.04 0.11
C SER A 135 20.19 -13.28 -0.22
N THR A 136 20.40 -14.36 0.53
CA THR A 136 19.58 -15.58 0.41
C THR A 136 18.15 -15.30 0.84
N GLU A 137 17.96 -14.54 1.93
CA GLU A 137 16.68 -14.14 2.48
C GLU A 137 15.88 -13.28 1.49
N GLY A 138 16.52 -12.28 0.88
CA GLY A 138 15.91 -11.41 -0.12
C GLY A 138 15.48 -12.15 -1.38
N LYS A 139 16.34 -13.04 -1.90
CA LYS A 139 16.00 -13.90 -3.05
C LYS A 139 14.83 -14.83 -2.75
N LYS A 140 14.81 -15.44 -1.54
CA LYS A 140 13.69 -16.28 -1.09
C LYS A 140 12.41 -15.47 -0.98
N CYS A 141 12.47 -14.27 -0.41
CA CYS A 141 11.31 -13.38 -0.33
C CYS A 141 10.76 -13.06 -1.73
N LYS A 142 11.64 -12.63 -2.65
CA LYS A 142 11.26 -12.31 -4.03
C LYS A 142 10.58 -13.49 -4.71
N SER A 143 11.21 -14.67 -4.68
CA SER A 143 10.66 -15.88 -5.27
C SER A 143 9.33 -16.29 -4.65
N ARG A 144 9.12 -16.02 -3.36
CA ARG A 144 7.86 -16.30 -2.68
C ARG A 144 6.74 -15.40 -3.19
N VAL A 145 6.97 -14.09 -3.26
CA VAL A 145 5.98 -13.13 -3.78
C VAL A 145 5.63 -13.45 -5.24
N GLU A 146 6.64 -13.70 -6.07
CA GLU A 146 6.44 -14.03 -7.49
C GLU A 146 5.70 -15.36 -7.70
N LYS A 147 5.77 -16.28 -6.74
CA LYS A 147 5.07 -17.56 -6.79
C LYS A 147 3.66 -17.51 -6.19
N GLU A 148 3.50 -16.87 -5.04
CA GLU A 148 2.23 -16.87 -4.28
C GLU A 148 1.27 -15.83 -4.83
N SER A 149 1.75 -14.61 -5.13
CA SER A 149 0.91 -13.52 -5.62
C SER A 149 0.98 -13.33 -7.14
N GLU A 150 1.75 -14.17 -7.85
CA GLU A 150 1.88 -14.16 -9.33
C GLU A 150 2.25 -12.80 -9.94
N VAL A 151 2.91 -11.93 -9.16
CA VAL A 151 3.36 -10.59 -9.59
C VAL A 151 4.88 -10.44 -9.46
N THR A 152 5.47 -9.61 -10.32
CA THR A 152 6.89 -9.27 -10.20
C THR A 152 7.13 -8.32 -9.03
N VAL A 153 8.19 -8.57 -8.24
CA VAL A 153 8.59 -7.62 -7.20
C VAL A 153 9.14 -6.34 -7.82
N ALA A 154 8.58 -5.20 -7.41
CA ALA A 154 8.92 -3.89 -7.96
C ALA A 154 10.36 -3.47 -7.65
N ASP A 155 11.00 -2.80 -8.63
CA ASP A 155 12.24 -2.07 -8.39
C ASP A 155 11.92 -0.73 -7.70
N LEU A 156 12.16 -0.68 -6.40
CA LEU A 156 11.84 0.49 -5.59
C LEU A 156 12.81 1.65 -5.83
N GLU A 157 14.04 1.41 -6.31
CA GLU A 157 14.96 2.49 -6.67
C GLU A 157 14.43 3.28 -7.88
N ILE A 158 13.92 2.55 -8.89
CA ILE A 158 13.28 3.18 -10.05
C ILE A 158 11.97 3.85 -9.64
N SER A 159 11.14 3.15 -8.85
CA SER A 159 9.81 3.64 -8.45
C SER A 159 9.88 4.91 -7.60
N LEU A 160 10.91 5.07 -6.75
CA LEU A 160 11.08 6.24 -5.87
C LEU A 160 12.01 7.31 -6.44
N LYS A 161 12.41 7.22 -7.72
CA LYS A 161 13.35 8.18 -8.31
C LYS A 161 12.80 9.61 -8.25
N GLY A 162 13.49 10.48 -7.51
CA GLY A 162 13.10 11.88 -7.33
C GLY A 162 11.88 12.09 -6.40
N LYS A 163 11.43 11.03 -5.72
CA LYS A 163 10.32 11.04 -4.76
C LYS A 163 10.84 10.76 -3.35
N VAL A 164 10.16 11.28 -2.34
CA VAL A 164 10.48 11.03 -0.93
C VAL A 164 9.72 9.83 -0.37
N ALA A 165 8.59 9.49 -0.98
CA ALA A 165 7.78 8.35 -0.62
C ALA A 165 6.90 7.90 -1.79
N LEU A 166 6.40 6.69 -1.64
CA LEU A 166 5.41 6.06 -2.48
C LEU A 166 4.30 5.60 -1.53
N ILE A 167 3.06 5.95 -1.84
CA ILE A 167 1.88 5.67 -1.01
C ILE A 167 0.89 4.86 -1.83
N GLY A 168 0.56 3.67 -1.31
CA GLY A 168 -0.39 2.75 -1.89
C GLY A 168 -1.66 2.66 -1.06
N ILE A 169 -2.82 2.70 -1.70
CA ILE A 169 -4.12 2.45 -1.08
C ILE A 169 -4.71 1.15 -1.61
N ASN A 170 -5.19 0.32 -0.69
CA ASN A 170 -5.75 -0.98 -0.98
C ASN A 170 -7.22 -1.06 -0.53
N PRO A 171 -8.17 -0.79 -1.45
CA PRO A 171 -9.60 -0.87 -1.13
C PRO A 171 -10.06 -2.22 -0.60
N TYR A 172 -9.39 -3.32 -0.97
CA TYR A 172 -9.81 -4.68 -0.63
C TYR A 172 -9.80 -4.96 0.86
N ALA A 173 -8.75 -4.54 1.56
CA ALA A 173 -8.66 -4.68 3.00
C ALA A 173 -9.75 -3.86 3.73
N ILE A 174 -10.23 -2.78 3.14
CA ILE A 174 -11.23 -1.88 3.74
C ILE A 174 -12.65 -2.46 3.59
N ILE A 175 -12.96 -3.05 2.43
CA ILE A 175 -14.30 -3.57 2.11
C ILE A 175 -14.67 -4.87 2.84
N HIS A 176 -13.73 -5.50 3.55
CA HIS A 176 -13.98 -6.74 4.29
C HIS A 176 -14.66 -6.53 5.65
N SER A 177 -14.88 -5.29 6.07
CA SER A 177 -15.58 -5.01 7.32
C SER A 177 -17.07 -5.37 7.23
N PRO A 178 -17.67 -6.08 8.20
CA PRO A 178 -19.08 -6.51 8.17
C PRO A 178 -20.08 -5.37 7.96
N ASP A 179 -19.78 -4.18 8.52
CA ASP A 179 -20.63 -2.99 8.49
C ASP A 179 -20.16 -1.94 7.46
N VAL A 180 -19.41 -2.37 6.44
CA VAL A 180 -18.83 -1.44 5.48
C VAL A 180 -19.89 -0.70 4.65
N SER A 181 -19.70 0.61 4.53
CA SER A 181 -20.44 1.53 3.66
C SER A 181 -19.46 2.30 2.77
N LEU A 182 -19.97 2.94 1.72
CA LEU A 182 -19.14 3.81 0.88
C LEU A 182 -18.47 4.92 1.70
N GLU A 183 -19.23 5.57 2.59
CA GLU A 183 -18.71 6.62 3.46
C GLU A 183 -17.57 6.10 4.35
N SER A 184 -17.70 4.91 4.94
CA SER A 184 -16.62 4.34 5.75
C SER A 184 -15.38 3.98 4.92
N VAL A 185 -15.54 3.53 3.67
CA VAL A 185 -14.41 3.23 2.78
C VAL A 185 -13.66 4.51 2.43
N GLU A 186 -14.39 5.54 2.03
CA GLU A 186 -13.80 6.83 1.66
C GLU A 186 -13.11 7.50 2.85
N LYS A 187 -13.73 7.41 4.04
CA LYS A 187 -13.14 7.90 5.28
C LYS A 187 -11.85 7.15 5.62
N GLU A 188 -11.81 5.83 5.51
CA GLU A 188 -10.61 5.05 5.78
C GLU A 188 -9.49 5.41 4.79
N MET A 189 -9.78 5.44 3.48
CA MET A 189 -8.81 5.85 2.46
C MET A 189 -8.26 7.25 2.73
N LEU A 190 -9.12 8.21 3.09
CA LEU A 190 -8.73 9.56 3.49
C LEU A 190 -7.74 9.54 4.66
N LEU A 191 -8.09 8.84 5.74
CA LEU A 191 -7.25 8.74 6.93
C LEU A 191 -5.91 8.09 6.61
N THR A 192 -5.91 6.98 5.87
CA THR A 192 -4.68 6.31 5.43
C THR A 192 -3.81 7.25 4.59
N VAL A 193 -4.37 7.96 3.61
CA VAL A 193 -3.60 8.90 2.79
C VAL A 193 -3.02 10.04 3.63
N ASN A 194 -3.74 10.56 4.62
CA ASN A 194 -3.22 11.59 5.51
C ASN A 194 -2.11 11.07 6.43
N HIS A 195 -2.33 9.89 7.03
CA HIS A 195 -1.37 9.20 7.88
C HIS A 195 -0.05 8.96 7.13
N GLU A 196 -0.12 8.37 5.95
CA GLU A 196 1.07 8.03 5.16
C GLU A 196 1.77 9.28 4.58
N ARG A 197 1.02 10.37 4.32
CA ARG A 197 1.64 11.66 3.97
C ARG A 197 2.42 12.26 5.12
N ILE A 198 1.91 12.14 6.35
CA ILE A 198 2.66 12.54 7.56
C ILE A 198 3.98 11.75 7.62
N HIS A 199 3.98 10.46 7.27
CA HIS A 199 5.21 9.66 7.17
C HIS A 199 6.18 10.19 6.11
N ALA A 200 5.68 10.62 4.94
CA ALA A 200 6.50 11.26 3.91
C ALA A 200 7.18 12.55 4.40
N TYR A 201 6.49 13.36 5.22
CA TYR A 201 7.09 14.54 5.85
C TYR A 201 8.26 14.22 6.78
N HIS A 202 8.27 13.06 7.45
CA HIS A 202 9.39 12.65 8.30
C HIS A 202 10.68 12.45 7.49
N VAL A 203 10.55 12.00 6.24
CA VAL A 203 11.69 11.83 5.32
C VAL A 203 12.12 13.17 4.73
N ALA A 204 11.15 13.96 4.26
CA ALA A 204 11.42 15.23 3.60
C ALA A 204 11.92 16.31 4.58
N CYS A 205 11.61 16.17 5.88
CA CYS A 205 11.93 17.17 6.87
C CYS A 205 12.56 16.61 8.15
N PRO A 206 13.91 16.62 8.24
CA PRO A 206 14.62 16.11 9.42
C PRO A 206 14.27 16.81 10.74
N SER A 207 13.90 18.09 10.71
CA SER A 207 13.44 18.80 11.92
C SER A 207 12.09 18.30 12.40
N PHE A 208 11.19 17.93 11.48
CA PHE A 208 9.89 17.33 11.81
C PHE A 208 10.07 15.95 12.43
N GLU A 209 10.96 15.12 11.89
CA GLU A 209 11.28 13.81 12.49
C GLU A 209 11.88 13.95 13.90
N LYS A 210 12.81 14.90 14.10
CA LYS A 210 13.36 15.16 15.45
C LYS A 210 12.29 15.66 16.42
N TRP A 211 11.32 16.42 15.94
CA TRP A 211 10.22 16.90 16.75
C TRP A 211 9.26 15.75 17.12
N SER A 212 8.89 14.88 16.18
CA SER A 212 7.96 13.78 16.45
C SER A 212 8.50 12.76 17.46
N ILE A 213 9.81 12.47 17.41
CA ILE A 213 10.49 11.65 18.41
C ILE A 213 10.37 12.28 19.81
N LYS A 214 10.61 13.60 19.91
CA LYS A 214 10.48 14.32 21.19
C LYS A 214 9.06 14.32 21.72
N GLU A 215 8.05 14.48 20.86
CA GLU A 215 6.65 14.43 21.28
C GLU A 215 6.27 13.06 21.83
N TRP A 216 6.70 11.98 21.17
CA TRP A 216 6.54 10.63 21.72
C TRP A 216 7.25 10.49 23.08
N GLU A 217 8.50 10.92 23.18
CA GLU A 217 9.30 10.80 24.42
C GLU A 217 8.66 11.53 25.61
N LYS A 218 8.04 12.69 25.38
CA LYS A 218 7.33 13.48 26.39
C LYS A 218 6.06 12.80 26.94
N LEU A 219 5.48 11.84 26.22
CA LEU A 219 4.26 11.19 26.69
C LEU A 219 4.50 10.43 28.00
N PRO A 220 3.60 10.55 28.99
CA PRO A 220 3.60 9.69 30.16
C PRO A 220 3.50 8.22 29.77
N SER A 221 4.12 7.33 30.55
CA SER A 221 4.11 5.88 30.28
C SER A 221 2.70 5.30 30.11
N ALA A 222 1.72 5.79 30.87
CA ALA A 222 0.32 5.40 30.74
C ALA A 222 -0.24 5.67 29.33
N LYS A 223 0.07 6.85 28.75
CA LYS A 223 -0.35 7.20 27.39
C LYS A 223 0.38 6.41 26.32
N LYS A 224 1.68 6.18 26.48
CA LYS A 224 2.43 5.28 25.57
C LYS A 224 1.82 3.88 25.54
N ASN A 225 1.44 3.36 26.71
CA ASN A 225 0.83 2.03 26.83
C ASN A 225 -0.55 1.94 26.14
N GLU A 226 -1.32 3.03 26.09
CA GLU A 226 -2.57 3.07 25.31
C GLU A 226 -2.30 2.83 23.81
N TYR A 227 -1.28 3.48 23.23
CA TYR A 227 -0.89 3.28 21.83
C TYR A 227 -0.31 1.88 21.58
N ILE A 228 0.60 1.42 22.43
CA ILE A 228 1.21 0.09 22.32
C ILE A 228 0.13 -1.01 22.33
N LYS A 229 -0.86 -0.89 23.22
CA LYS A 229 -1.95 -1.86 23.29
C LYS A 229 -2.91 -1.77 22.11
N LYS A 230 -3.20 -0.55 21.63
CA LYS A 230 -4.10 -0.33 20.50
C LYS A 230 -3.48 -0.82 19.17
N TYR A 231 -2.17 -0.73 19.03
CA TYR A 231 -1.45 -1.02 17.80
C TYR A 231 -0.22 -1.92 18.05
N PRO A 232 -0.42 -3.18 18.46
CA PRO A 232 0.66 -4.04 18.95
C PRO A 232 1.64 -4.50 17.87
N SER A 233 1.30 -4.34 16.57
CA SER A 233 2.14 -4.72 15.44
C SER A 233 3.36 -3.82 15.25
N TYR A 234 3.39 -2.60 15.80
CA TYR A 234 4.50 -1.68 15.61
C TYR A 234 5.60 -1.86 16.66
N THR A 235 6.85 -1.62 16.25
CA THR A 235 8.02 -1.67 17.14
C THR A 235 8.16 -0.37 17.95
N TRP A 236 7.26 -0.17 18.93
CA TRP A 236 7.21 1.03 19.78
C TRP A 236 8.46 1.28 20.64
N SER A 237 9.35 0.30 20.75
CA SER A 237 10.64 0.43 21.43
C SER A 237 11.68 1.24 20.64
N ILE A 238 11.47 1.45 19.32
CA ILE A 238 12.35 2.24 18.47
C ILE A 238 11.80 3.68 18.40
N PRO A 239 12.45 4.70 19.01
CA PRO A 239 11.88 6.05 19.13
C PRO A 239 11.50 6.69 17.80
N LYS A 240 12.29 6.45 16.74
CA LYS A 240 12.00 6.94 15.38
C LYS A 240 10.70 6.38 14.81
N ILE A 241 10.44 5.08 15.00
CA ILE A 241 9.19 4.43 14.56
C ILE A 241 8.04 4.93 15.42
N ALA A 242 8.21 4.90 16.74
CA ALA A 242 7.17 5.31 17.68
C ALA A 242 6.73 6.77 17.50
N GLY A 243 7.67 7.70 17.33
CA GLY A 243 7.37 9.11 17.05
C GLY A 243 6.62 9.30 15.74
N ARG A 244 7.01 8.57 14.70
CA ARG A 244 6.38 8.63 13.38
C ARG A 244 4.93 8.17 13.42
N GLU A 245 4.68 6.97 13.92
CA GLU A 245 3.33 6.39 14.03
C GLU A 245 2.46 7.20 14.99
N TYR A 246 3.00 7.64 16.13
CA TYR A 246 2.27 8.47 17.09
C TYR A 246 1.76 9.76 16.46
N ILE A 247 2.62 10.50 15.75
CA ILE A 247 2.24 11.74 15.07
C ILE A 247 1.31 11.45 13.89
N GLY A 248 1.49 10.33 13.17
CA GLY A 248 0.55 9.83 12.16
C GLY A 248 -0.86 9.70 12.72
N PHE A 249 -1.04 8.88 13.76
CA PHE A 249 -2.34 8.67 14.41
C PHE A 249 -2.91 9.93 15.06
N LEU A 250 -2.06 10.79 15.61
CA LEU A 250 -2.52 12.02 16.27
C LEU A 250 -3.15 13.01 15.28
N PHE A 251 -2.66 13.06 14.03
CA PHE A 251 -3.03 14.09 13.07
C PHE A 251 -3.63 13.57 11.75
N GLU A 252 -3.79 12.27 11.53
CA GLU A 252 -4.42 11.73 10.31
C GLU A 252 -5.82 12.31 10.01
N SER A 253 -6.58 12.64 11.06
CA SER A 253 -7.89 13.29 10.94
C SER A 253 -7.83 14.82 10.82
N THR A 254 -6.69 15.45 11.15
CA THR A 254 -6.47 16.91 11.10
C THR A 254 -5.05 17.22 10.62
N PRO A 255 -4.69 16.83 9.38
CA PRO A 255 -3.32 16.91 8.88
C PRO A 255 -2.82 18.36 8.75
N GLU A 256 -3.71 19.34 8.64
CA GLU A 256 -3.36 20.75 8.59
C GLU A 256 -2.59 21.23 9.84
N LYS A 257 -2.77 20.56 10.99
CA LYS A 257 -2.07 20.92 12.24
C LYS A 257 -0.57 20.68 12.18
N ILE A 258 -0.07 19.84 11.27
CA ILE A 258 1.39 19.64 11.13
C ILE A 258 2.07 20.77 10.35
N THR A 259 1.31 21.65 9.69
CA THR A 259 1.82 22.72 8.81
C THR A 259 2.85 23.61 9.50
N GLU A 260 2.62 24.00 10.76
CA GLU A 260 3.55 24.85 11.51
C GLU A 260 4.89 24.17 11.77
N HIS A 261 4.88 22.85 11.92
CA HIS A 261 6.07 22.04 12.17
C HIS A 261 6.85 21.72 10.88
N VAL A 262 6.22 21.89 9.71
CA VAL A 262 6.84 21.60 8.41
C VAL A 262 7.07 22.84 7.54
N LYS A 263 6.67 24.04 8.00
CA LYS A 263 6.77 25.30 7.23
C LYS A 263 8.21 25.67 6.82
N GLY A 264 9.20 25.28 7.62
CA GLY A 264 10.62 25.56 7.34
C GLY A 264 11.31 24.53 6.43
N CYS A 265 10.59 23.46 6.06
CA CYS A 265 11.15 22.38 5.26
C CYS A 265 11.16 22.77 3.79
N LYS A 266 12.30 22.55 3.11
CA LYS A 266 12.37 22.69 1.64
C LYS A 266 11.76 21.44 1.02
N ILE A 267 10.46 21.49 0.79
CA ILE A 267 9.68 20.46 0.12
C ILE A 267 9.57 20.85 -1.34
#